data_AF-A0A1C5XSB3-F1
#
_entry.id   AF-A0A1C5XSB3-F1
#
_cell.length_a   1.000
_cell.length_b   1.000
_cell.length_c   1.000
_cell.angle_alpha   90.00
_cell.angle_beta   90.00
_cell.angle_gamma   90.00
#
_symmetry.space_group_name_H-M   'P 1'
#
loop_
_entity.id
_entity.type
_entity.pdbx_description
1 polymer ?
#
loop_
_entity_poly.entity_id
_entity_poly.type
_entity_poly.pdbx_seq_one_letter_code
_entity_poly.pdbx_strand_id
1 'polypeptide(L)'
;MNKKSYMKIGILLMVGLFICAGCSAQQGGKYTVEDLDNLAEIKIYSAENNELIKTISDEEQLYQYNQCSLYDDSDTEEHQHKLEKDLEGAKEQYYMISYKYPVARFGGEELVENTTITLYEDKNIIKMTVSGESIKGFSVPEEFLVFYYEVSEEEMNFYHSLVE
;
A
#
# COMPACT_ATOMS: atom_id res chain seq x y z
N MET A 1 10.88 -47.82 15.49
CA MET A 1 11.42 -46.59 14.87
C MET A 1 10.57 -46.26 13.64
N ASN A 2 9.64 -45.32 13.76
CA ASN A 2 8.54 -45.12 12.79
C ASN A 2 8.93 -44.13 11.67
N LYS A 3 8.87 -44.59 10.42
CA LYS A 3 9.16 -43.80 9.19
C LYS A 3 8.30 -42.53 9.01
N LYS A 4 7.27 -42.32 9.83
CA LYS A 4 6.37 -41.16 9.74
C LYS A 4 6.87 -39.89 10.46
N SER A 5 7.86 -39.97 11.35
CA SER A 5 8.39 -38.78 12.03
C SER A 5 9.44 -37.99 11.22
N TYR A 6 10.14 -38.64 10.28
CA TYR A 6 11.17 -37.96 9.48
C TYR A 6 10.61 -37.08 8.36
N MET A 7 9.37 -37.32 7.93
CA MET A 7 8.73 -36.54 6.87
C MET A 7 8.21 -35.18 7.34
N LYS A 8 8.01 -34.99 8.66
CA LYS A 8 7.57 -33.71 9.23
C LYS A 8 8.73 -32.78 9.63
N ILE A 9 9.92 -33.33 9.90
CA ILE A 9 11.12 -32.54 10.26
C ILE A 9 11.86 -32.05 9.00
N GLY A 10 11.77 -32.76 7.87
CA GLY A 10 12.39 -32.36 6.61
C GLY A 10 11.73 -31.14 5.93
N ILE A 11 10.45 -30.88 6.20
CA ILE A 11 9.73 -29.73 5.63
C ILE A 11 9.94 -28.47 6.48
N LEU A 12 10.15 -28.60 7.79
CA LEU A 12 10.41 -27.46 8.67
C LEU A 12 11.80 -26.83 8.44
N LEU A 13 12.73 -27.56 7.84
CA LEU A 13 14.09 -27.09 7.54
C LEU A 13 14.21 -26.36 6.19
N MET A 14 13.18 -26.39 5.33
CA MET A 14 13.19 -25.73 4.03
C MET A 14 12.57 -24.33 4.04
N VAL A 15 11.92 -23.91 5.13
CA VAL A 15 11.38 -22.56 5.29
C VAL A 15 12.39 -21.62 5.99
N GLY A 16 13.41 -22.16 6.64
CA GLY A 16 14.42 -21.39 7.39
C GLY A 16 15.65 -20.92 6.59
N LEU A 17 15.68 -21.10 5.27
CA LEU A 17 16.87 -20.86 4.45
C LEU A 17 16.79 -19.67 3.47
N PHE A 18 15.70 -18.89 3.50
CA PHE A 18 15.58 -17.69 2.64
C PHE A 18 16.04 -16.37 3.30
N ILE A 19 16.56 -16.37 4.53
CA ILE A 19 16.85 -15.11 5.25
C ILE A 19 18.33 -14.70 5.22
N CYS A 20 19.26 -15.48 4.66
CA CYS A 20 20.70 -15.16 4.80
C CYS A 20 21.57 -15.46 3.57
N ALA A 21 21.15 -15.03 2.37
CA ALA A 21 22.06 -14.96 1.21
C ALA A 21 21.93 -13.59 0.51
N GLY A 22 22.45 -12.56 1.17
CA GLY A 22 22.62 -11.21 0.63
C GLY A 22 24.06 -10.71 0.71
N CYS A 23 25.05 -11.61 0.55
CA CYS A 23 26.41 -11.21 0.19
C CYS A 23 26.48 -11.15 -1.34
N SER A 24 25.95 -10.07 -1.93
CA SER A 24 26.35 -9.63 -3.26
C SER A 24 26.51 -8.12 -3.24
N ALA A 25 27.75 -7.69 -3.42
CA ALA A 25 28.06 -6.35 -3.84
C ALA A 25 27.30 -6.04 -5.14
N GLN A 26 26.17 -5.36 -5.03
CA GLN A 26 25.53 -4.68 -6.15
C GLN A 26 25.21 -3.27 -5.66
N GLN A 27 26.08 -2.35 -6.04
CA GLN A 27 25.89 -0.93 -5.84
C GLN A 27 24.93 -0.46 -6.93
N GLY A 28 23.63 -0.70 -6.71
CA GLY A 28 22.50 -0.35 -7.56
C GLY A 28 21.22 -0.79 -6.86
N GLY A 29 20.20 0.09 -6.80
CA GLY A 29 18.91 -0.21 -6.19
C GLY A 29 18.30 -1.52 -6.69
N LYS A 30 17.53 -2.19 -5.85
CA LYS A 30 16.88 -3.46 -6.20
C LYS A 30 15.79 -3.23 -7.25
N TYR A 31 15.16 -2.06 -7.24
CA TYR A 31 14.08 -1.68 -8.14
C TYR A 31 14.39 -0.36 -8.84
N THR A 32 13.97 -0.23 -10.09
CA THR A 32 14.00 1.05 -10.82
C THR A 32 12.82 1.93 -10.43
N VAL A 33 12.88 3.22 -10.77
CA VAL A 33 11.75 4.15 -10.55
C VAL A 33 10.51 3.67 -11.34
N GLU A 34 10.73 3.08 -12.52
CA GLU A 34 9.68 2.47 -13.33
C GLU A 34 9.09 1.21 -12.68
N ASP A 35 9.91 0.36 -12.05
CA ASP A 35 9.43 -0.83 -11.31
C ASP A 35 8.55 -0.42 -10.11
N LEU A 36 8.77 0.78 -9.57
CA LEU A 36 7.98 1.37 -8.49
C LEU A 36 6.83 2.25 -8.99
N ASP A 37 6.54 2.30 -10.29
CA ASP A 37 5.53 3.20 -10.87
C ASP A 37 5.67 4.66 -10.36
N ASN A 38 6.92 5.13 -10.31
CA ASN A 38 7.32 6.43 -9.78
C ASN A 38 7.00 6.67 -8.29
N LEU A 39 6.54 5.66 -7.53
CA LEU A 39 6.35 5.74 -6.08
C LEU A 39 7.70 5.99 -5.40
N ALA A 40 7.77 7.10 -4.68
CA ALA A 40 9.00 7.56 -4.03
C ALA A 40 8.93 7.41 -2.51
N GLU A 41 7.75 7.66 -1.94
CA GLU A 41 7.58 7.73 -0.50
C GLU A 41 6.13 7.44 -0.09
N ILE A 42 5.96 6.85 1.09
CA ILE A 42 4.67 6.77 1.79
C ILE A 42 4.83 7.43 3.15
N LYS A 43 3.94 8.35 3.51
CA LYS A 43 3.85 8.92 4.86
C LYS A 43 2.62 8.37 5.56
N ILE A 44 2.81 7.84 6.75
CA ILE A 44 1.75 7.24 7.56
C ILE A 44 1.46 8.16 8.74
N TYR A 45 0.21 8.60 8.85
CA TYR A 45 -0.26 9.45 9.94
C TYR A 45 -1.30 8.72 10.78
N SER A 46 -1.33 9.02 12.07
CA SER A 46 -2.45 8.64 12.96
C SER A 46 -3.68 9.46 12.61
N ALA A 47 -4.83 8.81 12.43
CA ALA A 47 -6.09 9.53 12.22
C ALA A 47 -6.62 10.20 13.50
N GLU A 48 -6.18 9.78 14.68
CA GLU A 48 -6.63 10.35 15.96
C GLU A 48 -6.12 11.78 16.17
N ASN A 49 -4.86 12.04 15.80
CA ASN A 49 -4.19 13.30 16.10
C ASN A 49 -3.39 13.90 14.94
N ASN A 50 -3.44 13.29 13.75
CA ASN A 50 -2.69 13.68 12.54
C ASN A 50 -1.16 13.74 12.74
N GLU A 51 -0.63 13.00 13.72
CA GLU A 51 0.82 12.91 13.90
C GLU A 51 1.43 11.94 12.88
N LEU A 52 2.55 12.35 12.28
CA LEU A 52 3.35 11.49 11.41
C LEU A 52 3.95 10.35 12.26
N ILE A 53 3.55 9.13 11.94
CA ILE A 53 4.06 7.92 12.59
C ILE A 53 5.35 7.47 11.91
N LYS A 54 5.33 7.37 10.58
CA LYS A 54 6.42 6.77 9.81
C LYS A 54 6.49 7.32 8.39
N THR A 55 7.70 7.34 7.86
CA THR A 55 7.99 7.62 6.46
C THR A 55 8.68 6.39 5.88
N ILE A 56 8.15 5.86 4.78
CA ILE A 56 8.67 4.69 4.09
C ILE A 56 9.25 5.15 2.75
N SER A 57 10.55 4.91 2.58
CA SER A 57 11.29 5.15 1.33
C SER A 57 12.14 3.93 0.93
N ASP A 58 11.92 2.79 1.58
CA ASP A 58 12.61 1.54 1.31
C ASP A 58 11.99 0.87 0.07
N GLU A 59 12.82 0.61 -0.94
CA GLU A 59 12.36 0.18 -2.27
C GLU A 59 11.56 -1.14 -2.22
N GLU A 60 11.89 -2.06 -1.31
CA GLU A 60 11.15 -3.33 -1.16
C GLU A 60 9.74 -3.08 -0.66
N GLN A 61 9.58 -2.30 0.42
CA GLN A 61 8.27 -1.96 0.96
C GLN A 61 7.42 -1.17 -0.03
N LEU A 62 8.04 -0.23 -0.76
CA LEU A 62 7.36 0.52 -1.81
C LEU A 62 6.90 -0.41 -2.95
N TYR A 63 7.76 -1.35 -3.37
CA TYR A 63 7.41 -2.33 -4.39
C TYR A 63 6.23 -3.18 -3.94
N GLN A 64 6.28 -3.73 -2.73
CA GLN A 64 5.21 -4.57 -2.16
C GLN A 64 3.89 -3.80 -2.05
N TYR A 65 3.94 -2.54 -1.59
CA TYR A 65 2.76 -1.66 -1.54
C TYR A 65 2.12 -1.45 -2.92
N ASN A 66 2.91 -1.26 -3.96
CA ASN A 66 2.39 -1.15 -5.33
C ASN A 66 1.78 -2.44 -5.87
N GLN A 67 2.16 -3.61 -5.34
CA GLN A 67 1.57 -4.88 -5.76
C GLN A 67 0.18 -5.10 -5.15
N CYS A 68 -0.24 -4.31 -4.16
CA CYS A 68 -1.62 -4.36 -3.66
C CYS A 68 -2.58 -3.99 -4.80
N SER A 69 -3.41 -4.95 -5.21
CA SER A 69 -4.27 -4.86 -6.38
C SER A 69 -5.53 -4.03 -6.08
N LEU A 70 -5.36 -2.74 -5.86
CA LEU A 70 -6.47 -1.83 -5.55
C LEU A 70 -7.22 -1.33 -6.79
N TYR A 71 -6.83 -1.76 -7.98
CA TYR A 71 -7.43 -1.31 -9.24
C TYR A 71 -8.32 -2.37 -9.88
N ASP A 72 -9.19 -2.99 -9.09
CA ASP A 72 -10.24 -3.85 -9.63
C ASP A 72 -11.35 -2.97 -10.23
N ASP A 73 -11.30 -2.77 -11.55
CA ASP A 73 -12.28 -2.00 -12.34
C ASP A 73 -13.63 -2.74 -12.52
N SER A 74 -13.82 -3.88 -11.82
CA SER A 74 -15.09 -4.61 -11.86
C SER A 74 -16.12 -4.12 -10.83
N ASP A 75 -15.75 -3.17 -9.98
CA ASP A 75 -16.62 -2.64 -8.94
C ASP A 75 -17.76 -1.77 -9.49
N THR A 76 -18.97 -2.08 -9.04
CA THR A 76 -20.17 -1.36 -9.44
C THR A 76 -20.46 -0.17 -8.52
N GLU A 77 -21.12 0.87 -9.02
CA GLU A 77 -21.57 2.02 -8.21
C GLU A 77 -22.42 1.58 -7.00
N GLU A 78 -23.27 0.57 -7.17
CA GLU A 78 -24.07 -0.01 -6.08
C GLU A 78 -23.19 -0.64 -4.99
N HIS A 79 -22.11 -1.33 -5.38
CA HIS A 79 -21.16 -1.89 -4.44
C HIS A 79 -20.37 -0.81 -3.70
N GLN A 80 -19.90 0.22 -4.41
CA GLN A 80 -19.20 1.35 -3.82
C GLN A 80 -20.06 2.06 -2.77
N HIS A 81 -21.34 2.34 -3.07
CA HIS A 81 -22.25 2.96 -2.10
C HIS A 81 -22.54 2.05 -0.90
N LYS A 82 -22.59 0.73 -1.10
CA LYS A 82 -22.71 -0.23 0.02
C LYS A 82 -21.48 -0.15 0.94
N LEU A 83 -20.27 -0.17 0.39
CA LEU A 83 -19.03 -0.10 1.17
C LEU A 83 -18.92 1.23 1.93
N GLU A 84 -19.25 2.35 1.27
CA GLU A 84 -19.35 3.67 1.89
C GLU A 84 -20.29 3.63 3.09
N LYS A 85 -21.48 3.07 2.92
CA LYS A 85 -22.46 2.94 4.00
C LYS A 85 -21.99 2.04 5.14
N ASP A 86 -21.29 0.94 4.83
CA ASP A 86 -20.73 0.03 5.83
C ASP A 86 -19.61 0.67 6.67
N LEU A 87 -19.07 1.81 6.22
CA LEU A 87 -18.12 2.67 6.93
C LEU A 87 -18.79 3.83 7.70
N GLU A 88 -20.11 4.01 7.63
CA GLU A 88 -20.79 5.05 8.41
C GLU A 88 -20.54 4.85 9.92
N GLY A 89 -19.90 5.84 10.54
CA GLY A 89 -19.53 5.80 11.95
C GLY A 89 -18.33 4.90 12.28
N ALA A 90 -17.66 4.32 11.29
CA ALA A 90 -16.39 3.63 11.48
C ALA A 90 -15.31 4.64 11.91
N LYS A 91 -14.43 4.21 12.82
CA LYS A 91 -13.33 5.04 13.31
C LYS A 91 -12.13 4.89 12.39
N GLU A 92 -11.70 5.98 11.78
CA GLU A 92 -10.46 6.03 11.02
C GLU A 92 -9.27 5.80 11.96
N GLN A 93 -8.30 5.02 11.50
CA GLN A 93 -7.13 4.62 12.28
C GLN A 93 -5.84 5.25 11.74
N TYR A 94 -5.62 5.16 10.43
CA TYR A 94 -4.40 5.64 9.78
C TYR A 94 -4.69 6.25 8.41
N TYR A 95 -3.89 7.25 8.05
CA TYR A 95 -3.79 7.78 6.68
C TYR A 95 -2.43 7.42 6.10
N MET A 96 -2.42 6.70 4.98
CA MET A 96 -1.22 6.36 4.23
C MET A 96 -1.19 7.18 2.95
N ILE A 97 -0.36 8.22 2.94
CA ILE A 97 -0.25 9.17 1.84
C ILE A 97 0.92 8.77 0.96
N SER A 98 0.65 8.41 -0.29
CA SER A 98 1.65 8.06 -1.28
C SER A 98 2.10 9.28 -2.07
N TYR A 99 3.40 9.37 -2.30
CA TYR A 99 4.04 10.45 -3.05
C TYR A 99 4.81 9.87 -4.23
N LYS A 100 4.60 10.43 -5.42
CA LYS A 100 5.23 10.00 -6.66
C LYS A 100 6.14 11.06 -7.25
N TYR A 101 7.19 10.62 -7.95
CA TYR A 101 7.93 11.49 -8.86
C TYR A 101 7.02 11.90 -10.03
N PRO A 102 7.05 13.17 -10.45
CA PRO A 102 6.22 13.62 -11.55
C PRO A 102 6.70 13.05 -12.90
N VAL A 103 5.76 12.55 -13.71
CA VAL A 103 6.04 11.94 -15.03
C VAL A 103 6.48 12.96 -16.11
N ALA A 104 6.37 14.27 -15.83
CA ALA A 104 6.68 15.31 -16.80
C ALA A 104 8.19 15.44 -17.04
N ARG A 105 8.61 15.40 -18.31
CA ARG A 105 10.01 15.46 -18.78
C ARG A 105 10.78 16.75 -18.41
N PHE A 106 10.09 17.79 -17.97
CA PHE A 106 10.68 19.08 -17.61
C PHE A 106 10.09 19.59 -16.29
N GLY A 107 10.92 19.69 -15.26
CA GLY A 107 10.69 20.58 -14.12
C GLY A 107 9.88 20.06 -12.93
N GLY A 108 10.16 18.86 -12.42
CA GLY A 108 9.68 18.49 -11.08
C GLY A 108 10.63 17.53 -10.38
N GLU A 109 11.48 18.06 -9.51
CA GLU A 109 12.18 17.25 -8.50
C GLU A 109 11.30 17.05 -7.26
N GLU A 110 10.28 17.88 -7.09
CA GLU A 110 9.39 17.83 -5.94
C GLU A 110 8.35 16.71 -6.10
N LEU A 111 8.22 15.92 -5.05
CA LEU A 111 7.25 14.84 -4.98
C LEU A 111 5.83 15.39 -4.97
N VAL A 112 4.94 14.73 -5.70
CA VAL A 112 3.53 15.09 -5.76
C VAL A 112 2.73 14.04 -5.01
N GLU A 113 1.79 14.49 -4.18
CA GLU A 113 0.84 13.59 -3.54
C GLU A 113 0.00 12.88 -4.61
N ASN A 114 -0.09 11.56 -4.50
CA ASN A 114 -0.76 10.73 -5.49
C ASN A 114 -2.08 10.17 -4.95
N THR A 115 -2.01 9.38 -3.88
CA THR A 115 -3.20 8.77 -3.26
C THR A 115 -3.07 8.72 -1.75
N THR A 116 -4.20 8.82 -1.06
CA THR A 116 -4.33 8.53 0.38
C THR A 116 -5.15 7.27 0.56
N ILE A 117 -4.60 6.26 1.24
CA ILE A 117 -5.36 5.12 1.75
C ILE A 117 -5.73 5.41 3.21
N THR A 118 -7.03 5.34 3.52
CA THR A 118 -7.56 5.42 4.88
C THR A 118 -7.90 4.03 5.38
N LEU A 119 -7.32 3.66 6.52
CA LEU A 119 -7.63 2.42 7.24
C LEU A 119 -8.60 2.73 8.38
N TYR A 120 -9.49 1.80 8.69
CA TYR A 120 -10.49 1.93 9.75
C TYR A 120 -10.32 0.82 10.79
N GLU A 121 -10.62 1.12 12.06
CA GLU A 121 -10.58 0.12 13.14
C GLU A 121 -11.60 -1.00 12.87
N ASP A 122 -11.15 -2.26 13.00
CA ASP A 122 -11.97 -3.47 12.90
C ASP A 122 -12.76 -3.62 11.59
N LYS A 123 -12.25 -3.08 10.48
CA LYS A 123 -12.86 -3.17 9.14
C LYS A 123 -11.83 -3.62 8.12
N ASN A 124 -12.21 -4.57 7.28
CA ASN A 124 -11.45 -4.96 6.08
C ASN A 124 -11.90 -4.15 4.85
N ILE A 125 -12.23 -2.88 5.06
CA ILE A 125 -12.62 -1.94 4.00
C ILE A 125 -11.65 -0.77 4.08
N ILE A 126 -11.08 -0.37 2.95
CA ILE A 126 -10.26 0.83 2.85
C ILE A 126 -10.97 1.88 2.01
N LYS A 127 -10.67 3.16 2.28
CA LYS A 127 -11.03 4.28 1.41
C LYS A 127 -9.77 4.78 0.73
N MET A 128 -9.74 4.78 -0.60
CA MET A 128 -8.71 5.43 -1.39
C MET A 128 -9.21 6.79 -1.87
N THR A 129 -8.40 7.82 -1.70
CA THR A 129 -8.64 9.14 -2.29
C THR A 129 -7.48 9.49 -3.21
N VAL A 130 -7.77 9.78 -4.47
CA VAL A 130 -6.79 10.27 -5.44
C VAL A 130 -6.61 11.78 -5.24
N SER A 131 -5.37 12.24 -5.12
CA SER A 131 -5.10 13.67 -5.00
C SER A 131 -5.40 14.38 -6.31
N GLY A 132 -6.21 15.44 -6.28
CA GLY A 132 -6.48 16.28 -7.44
C GLY A 132 -5.23 16.91 -8.03
N GLU A 133 -4.17 17.11 -7.24
CA GLU A 133 -2.87 17.63 -7.72
C GLU A 133 -2.16 16.68 -8.68
N SER A 134 -2.45 15.38 -8.57
CA SER A 134 -1.91 14.36 -9.48
C SER A 134 -2.51 14.46 -10.90
N ILE A 135 -3.71 15.02 -11.05
CA ILE A 135 -4.45 15.09 -12.31
C ILE A 135 -4.13 16.40 -13.02
N LYS A 136 -3.37 16.31 -14.12
CA LYS A 136 -2.98 17.47 -14.94
C LYS A 136 -3.95 17.65 -16.11
N GLY A 137 -4.43 18.88 -16.30
CA GLY A 137 -5.12 19.31 -17.51
C GLY A 137 -6.62 19.61 -17.37
N PHE A 138 -7.27 19.15 -16.29
CA PHE A 138 -8.65 19.49 -15.95
C PHE A 138 -8.91 19.25 -14.46
N SER A 139 -9.89 19.95 -13.90
CA SER A 139 -10.37 19.71 -12.53
C SER A 139 -11.36 18.56 -12.54
N VAL A 140 -11.14 17.58 -11.67
CA VAL A 140 -12.10 16.50 -11.43
C VAL A 140 -12.78 16.78 -10.09
N PRO A 141 -14.12 16.73 -10.01
CA PRO A 141 -14.83 16.83 -8.74
C PRO A 141 -14.37 15.74 -7.75
N GLU A 142 -14.21 16.10 -6.48
CA GLU A 142 -13.66 15.21 -5.44
C GLU A 142 -14.45 13.91 -5.29
N GLU A 143 -15.76 13.94 -5.53
CA GLU A 143 -16.62 12.76 -5.48
C GLU A 143 -16.24 11.66 -6.48
N PHE A 144 -15.55 12.01 -7.57
CA PHE A 144 -15.06 11.03 -8.56
C PHE A 144 -13.63 10.56 -8.27
N LEU A 145 -13.02 11.02 -7.18
CA LEU A 145 -11.67 10.69 -6.76
C LEU A 145 -11.65 9.80 -5.51
N VAL A 146 -12.81 9.39 -5.01
CA VAL A 146 -12.96 8.55 -3.82
C VAL A 146 -13.45 7.16 -4.23
N PHE A 147 -12.75 6.14 -3.76
CA PHE A 147 -13.03 4.75 -4.02
C PHE A 147 -12.95 3.95 -2.72
N TYR A 148 -13.76 2.90 -2.61
CA TYR A 148 -13.79 1.99 -1.47
C TYR A 148 -13.45 0.59 -1.94
N TYR A 149 -12.66 -0.14 -1.16
CA TYR A 149 -12.28 -1.51 -1.50
C TYR A 149 -12.42 -2.41 -0.28
N GLU A 150 -13.08 -3.56 -0.46
CA GLU A 150 -12.94 -4.67 0.47
C GLU A 150 -11.60 -5.36 0.20
N VAL A 151 -10.77 -5.49 1.23
CA VAL A 151 -9.44 -6.10 1.12
C VAL A 151 -9.38 -7.38 1.93
N SER A 152 -8.51 -8.30 1.54
CA SER A 152 -8.30 -9.53 2.30
C SER A 152 -7.67 -9.25 3.67
N GLU A 153 -7.81 -10.19 4.61
CA GLU A 153 -7.09 -10.12 5.89
C GLU A 153 -5.57 -10.07 5.69
N GLU A 154 -5.04 -10.73 4.66
CA GLU A 154 -3.61 -10.71 4.33
C GLU A 154 -3.15 -9.30 3.93
N GLU A 155 -3.90 -8.63 3.06
CA GLU A 155 -3.62 -7.24 2.67
C GLU A 155 -3.79 -6.26 3.84
N MET A 156 -4.82 -6.45 4.67
CA MET A 156 -5.01 -5.60 5.85
C MET A 156 -3.85 -5.76 6.85
N ASN A 157 -3.42 -7.00 7.09
CA ASN A 157 -2.24 -7.28 7.92
C ASN A 157 -0.96 -6.69 7.33
N PHE A 158 -0.81 -6.72 6.00
CA PHE A 158 0.30 -6.05 5.33
C PHE A 158 0.28 -4.54 5.61
N TYR A 159 -0.85 -3.85 5.43
CA TYR A 159 -0.94 -2.43 5.75
C TYR A 159 -0.61 -2.14 7.21
N HIS A 160 -1.13 -2.93 8.16
CA HIS A 160 -0.76 -2.75 9.58
C HIS A 160 0.73 -2.97 9.83
N SER A 161 1.36 -3.94 9.16
CA SER A 161 2.80 -4.19 9.28
C SER A 161 3.67 -3.03 8.78
N LEU A 162 3.13 -2.16 7.91
CA LEU A 162 3.84 -0.96 7.48
C LEU A 162 3.87 0.10 8.58
N VAL A 163 2.90 0.10 9.50
CA VAL A 163 2.82 1.07 10.61
C VAL A 163 3.78 0.71 11.75
N GLU A 164 3.96 -0.59 12.02
CA GLU A 164 4.87 -1.14 13.04
C GLU A 164 6.36 -0.93 12.74
#